data_AF-A0A943C4N8-F1
#
_entry.id   AF-A0A943C4N8-F1
#
_cell.length_a   1.000
_cell.length_b   1.000
_cell.length_c   1.000
_cell.angle_alpha   90.00
_cell.angle_beta   90.00
_cell.angle_gamma   90.00
#
_symmetry.space_group_name_H-M   'P 1'
#
loop_
_entity.id
_entity.type
_entity.pdbx_description
1 polymer ?
#
loop_
_entity_poly.entity_id
_entity_poly.type
_entity_poly.pdbx_seq_one_letter_code
_entity_poly.pdbx_strand_id
1 'polypeptide(L)' 'MRTIVETSKGYVLIDTCDTADHGLETMVFRCAEDGEVKNWSDLDARRYATIPEAMKGHWNMVEKWRNK' A
#
# COMPACT_ATOMS: atom_id res chain seq x y z
N MET A 1 4.24 6.85 3.09
CA MET A 1 3.97 7.38 1.74
C MET A 1 2.69 6.74 1.28
N ARG A 2 1.68 7.56 0.97
CA ARG A 2 0.33 7.10 0.65
C ARG A 2 0.00 7.36 -0.82
N THR A 3 -0.56 6.36 -1.48
CA THR A 3 -1.07 6.47 -2.84
C THR A 3 -2.42 5.76 -2.92
N ILE A 4 -3.44 6.45 -3.43
CA ILE A 4 -4.73 5.85 -3.74
C ILE A 4 -4.69 5.33 -5.17
N VAL A 5 -5.17 4.11 -5.38
CA VAL A 5 -5.26 3.47 -6.68
C VAL A 5 -6.70 3.05 -6.95
N GLU A 6 -7.25 3.52 -8.05
CA GLU A 6 -8.50 3.00 -8.61
C GLU A 6 -8.25 1.64 -9.27
N THR A 7 -9.14 0.69 -9.04
CA THR A 7 -9.09 -0.68 -9.59
C THR A 7 -10.47 -1.05 -10.15
N SER A 8 -10.55 -2.17 -10.86
CA SER A 8 -11.83 -2.71 -11.35
C SER A 8 -12.86 -3.01 -10.24
N LYS A 9 -12.44 -3.07 -8.97
CA LYS A 9 -13.28 -3.42 -7.80
C LYS A 9 -13.40 -2.29 -6.77
N GLY A 10 -13.13 -1.05 -7.18
CA GLY A 10 -13.12 0.13 -6.31
C GLY A 10 -11.71 0.64 -6.00
N TYR A 11 -11.52 1.28 -4.85
CA TYR A 11 -10.26 1.95 -4.50
C TYR A 11 -9.46 1.18 -3.45
N VAL A 12 -8.14 1.27 -3.57
CA VAL A 12 -7.20 0.78 -2.54
C VAL A 12 -6.23 1.89 -2.13
N LEU A 13 -5.91 1.92 -0.83
CA LEU A 13 -4.86 2.75 -0.28
C LEU A 13 -3.59 1.90 -0.14
N ILE A 14 -2.51 2.35 -0.77
CA ILE A 14 -1.18 1.78 -0.61
C ILE A 14 -0.41 2.72 0.32
N ASP A 15 0.00 2.23 1.48
CA ASP A 15 0.77 2.99 2.46
C ASP A 15 2.10 2.31 2.76
N THR A 16 3.20 3.04 2.57
CA THR A 16 4.55 2.61 2.98
C THR A 16 5.01 3.39 4.20
N CYS A 17 5.20 2.70 5.31
CA CYS A 17 5.59 3.31 6.58
C CYS A 17 6.59 2.43 7.33
N ASP A 18 7.21 3.02 8.36
CA ASP A 18 8.06 2.30 9.31
C ASP A 18 7.19 1.92 10.52
N THR A 19 6.90 0.63 10.70
CA THR A 19 6.05 0.13 11.78
C THR A 19 6.90 -0.38 12.94
N ALA A 20 6.38 -0.29 14.16
CA ALA A 20 7.12 -0.68 15.36
C ALA A 20 7.39 -2.20 15.46
N ASP A 21 6.55 -3.02 14.82
CA ASP A 21 6.57 -4.48 14.87
C ASP A 21 7.29 -5.12 13.68
N HIS A 22 7.32 -4.44 12.53
CA HIS A 22 7.74 -5.02 11.26
C HIS A 22 8.73 -4.16 10.48
N GLY A 23 9.02 -2.94 10.94
CA GLY A 23 9.94 -2.01 10.30
C GLY A 23 9.34 -1.43 9.01
N LEU A 24 10.18 -1.23 8.00
CA LEU A 24 9.74 -0.67 6.71
C LEU A 24 8.82 -1.65 5.97
N GLU A 25 7.55 -1.28 5.83
CA GLU A 25 6.53 -2.09 5.18
C GLU A 25 5.64 -1.25 4.26
N THR A 26 5.21 -1.85 3.15
CA THR A 26 4.15 -1.35 2.28
C THR A 26 2.93 -2.24 2.47
N MET A 27 1.79 -1.66 2.82
CA MET A 27 0.51 -2.34 3.01
C MET A 27 -0.54 -1.82 2.06
N VAL A 28 -1.52 -2.65 1.72
CA VAL A 28 -2.63 -2.31 0.83
C VAL A 28 -3.96 -2.55 1.54
N PHE A 29 -4.79 -1.51 1.63
CA PHE A 29 -6.10 -1.56 2.29
C PHE A 29 -7.21 -1.18 1.32
N ARG A 30 -8.44 -1.66 1.55
CA ARG A 30 -9.61 -1.10 0.87
C ARG A 30 -9.89 0.29 1.43
N CYS A 31 -10.14 1.25 0.55
CA CYS A 31 -10.53 2.60 0.94
C CYS A 31 -11.71 3.11 0.11
N ALA A 32 -12.31 4.21 0.56
CA ALA A 32 -13.16 5.04 -0.28
C ALA A 32 -12.31 5.84 -1.28
N GLU A 33 -12.96 6.54 -2.22
CA GLU A 33 -12.30 7.35 -3.25
C GLU A 33 -11.39 8.44 -2.66
N ASP A 34 -11.75 8.98 -1.50
CA ASP A 34 -10.98 9.99 -0.77
C ASP A 34 -9.80 9.41 0.05
N GLY A 35 -9.62 8.08 0.04
CA GLY A 35 -8.57 7.39 0.77
C GLY A 35 -8.95 7.00 2.20
N GLU A 36 -10.20 7.20 2.64
CA GLU A 36 -10.63 6.76 3.96
C GLU A 36 -10.67 5.22 4.03
N VAL A 37 -9.83 4.63 4.88
CA VAL A 37 -9.76 3.18 5.08
C VAL A 37 -10.94 2.73 5.95
N LYS A 38 -11.86 1.98 5.35
CA LYS A 38 -13.03 1.42 6.06
C LYS A 38 -12.74 0.08 6.74
N ASN A 39 -11.70 -0.62 6.29
CA ASN A 39 -11.26 -1.90 6.85
C ASN A 39 -9.73 -1.99 6.81
N TRP A 40 -9.12 -2.11 7.99
CA TRP A 40 -7.67 -2.18 8.19
C TRP A 40 -7.09 -3.61 8.06
N SER A 41 -7.85 -4.56 7.53
CA SER A 41 -7.29 -5.84 7.10
C SER A 41 -6.51 -5.62 5.80
N ASP A 42 -5.22 -5.93 5.82
CA ASP A 42 -4.37 -5.80 4.65
C ASP A 42 -4.76 -6.83 3.57
N LEU A 43 -4.84 -6.35 2.33
CA LEU A 43 -5.05 -7.19 1.14
C LEU A 43 -3.74 -7.73 0.58
N ASP A 44 -2.64 -7.05 0.91
CA ASP A 44 -1.28 -7.31 0.42
C ASP A 44 -0.32 -6.51 1.28
N ALA A 45 0.84 -7.09 1.58
CA ALA A 45 1.87 -6.46 2.37
C ALA A 45 3.25 -6.91 1.91
N ARG A 46 4.24 -6.03 2.08
CA ARG A 46 5.65 -6.35 1.80
C ARG A 46 6.58 -5.54 2.66
N ARG A 47 7.58 -6.21 3.23
CA ARG A 47 8.62 -5.61 4.08
C ARG A 47 9.92 -5.39 3.32
N TYR A 48 10.73 -4.48 3.83
CA TYR A 48 11.99 -4.04 3.23
C TYR A 48 13.06 -3.83 4.29
N ALA A 49 14.33 -4.02 3.92
CA ALA A 49 15.45 -3.78 4.84
C ALA A 49 15.88 -2.30 4.84
N THR A 50 15.62 -1.57 3.76
CA THR A 50 16.10 -0.20 3.58
C THR A 50 15.05 0.73 2.99
N ILE A 51 15.19 2.04 3.25
CA ILE A 51 14.28 3.07 2.70
C ILE A 51 14.25 3.06 1.16
N PRO A 52 15.39 2.96 0.43
CA PRO A 52 15.34 2.89 -1.04
C PRO A 52 14.57 1.67 -1.57
N GLU A 53 14.69 0.52 -0.91
CA GLU A 53 13.91 -0.67 -1.26
C GLU A 53 12.41 -0.46 -0.99
N ALA A 54 12.06 0.17 0.13
CA ALA A 54 10.69 0.50 0.46
C ALA A 54 10.06 1.47 -0.55
N MET A 55 10.80 2.50 -0.98
CA MET A 55 10.37 3.44 -2.01
C MET A 55 10.15 2.76 -3.37
N LYS A 56 11.10 1.94 -3.82
CA LYS A 56 10.94 1.15 -5.05
C LYS A 56 9.77 0.17 -4.93
N GLY A 57 9.67 -0.48 -3.78
CA GLY A 57 8.63 -1.43 -3.44
C GLY A 57 7.23 -0.83 -3.46
N HIS A 58 7.07 0.41 -3.01
CA HIS A 58 5.81 1.14 -3.08
C HIS A 58 5.32 1.29 -4.53
N TRP A 59 6.17 1.79 -5.43
CA TRP A 59 5.77 2.01 -6.82
C TRP A 59 5.51 0.69 -7.55
N ASN A 60 6.27 -0.36 -7.25
CA ASN A 60 5.96 -1.71 -7.73
C ASN A 60 4.57 -2.18 -7.26
N MET A 61 4.18 -1.86 -6.01
CA MET A 61 2.86 -2.19 -5.49
C MET A 61 1.76 -1.37 -6.19
N VAL A 62 2.00 -0.08 -6.44
CA VAL A 62 1.09 0.78 -7.21
C VAL A 62 0.86 0.22 -8.62
N GLU A 63 1.92 -0.13 -9.34
CA GLU A 63 1.81 -0.72 -10.68
C GLU A 63 1.10 -2.07 -10.67
N LYS A 64 1.41 -2.93 -9.69
CA LYS A 64 0.74 -4.22 -9.52
C LYS A 64 -0.77 -4.06 -9.35
N TRP A 65 -1.21 -3.09 -8.55
CA TRP A 65 -2.62 -2.89 -8.24
C TRP A 65 -3.38 -2.07 -9.29
N ARG A 66 -2.70 -1.18 -10.03
CA ARG A 66 -3.30 -0.52 -11.20
C ARG A 66 -3.68 -1.49 -12.31
N ASN A 67 -2.97 -2.61 -12.42
CA ASN A 67 -3.18 -3.63 -13.46
C ASN A 67 -4.10 -4.78 -13.01
N LYS A 68 -4.86 -4.62 -11.92
CA LYS A 68 -5.77 -5.63 -11.33
C LYS A 68 -7.24 -5.27 -11.53
#